data_AF-A0A838EQY5-F1
#
_entry.id   AF-A0A838EQY5-F1
#
_cell.length_a   1.000
_cell.length_b   1.000
_cell.length_c   1.000
_cell.angle_alpha   90.00
_cell.angle_beta   90.00
_cell.angle_gamma   90.00
#
_symmetry.space_group_name_H-M   'P 1'
#
loop_
_entity.id
_entity.type
_entity.pdbx_description
1 polymer ?
#
loop_
_entity_poly.entity_id
_entity_poly.type
_entity_poly.pdbx_seq_one_letter_code
_entity_poly.pdbx_strand_id
1 'polypeptide(L)'
;MKRDLLSRLRLGGWYYLLGALLLLLGVPFYQLLVLNPLNYTAILSNPGGNHFALYLAWISNYTLQYMLYRVLLLAAFALLLTLPFNLFRIIVAQEIVDQQERADEEEEEGEAEEDEEEQMDSDGMPPYAWRGKGFAVIAAWAGLAGVVAYILGAGVGTLYILVVSKSTPLPGNFTTLYNIFSLTSNTLGIGLLALSTLFFGALIARRGRNLWPTPWIFFGYMALATAALLSGSAVAVAGSPGEQATLTTPAFLLFGLWILWLGILLVRLKPEK
;
A
#
# COMPACT_ATOMS: atom_id res chain seq x y z
N MET A 1 1.29 -27.06 -11.33
CA MET A 1 0.78 -25.68 -11.17
C MET A 1 0.90 -25.13 -9.74
N LYS A 2 0.46 -25.85 -8.69
CA LYS A 2 0.55 -25.40 -7.28
C LYS A 2 1.97 -25.03 -6.80
N ARG A 3 3.01 -25.80 -7.19
CA ARG A 3 4.43 -25.54 -6.86
C ARG A 3 4.94 -24.17 -7.34
N ASP A 4 4.49 -23.71 -8.51
CA ASP A 4 4.90 -22.43 -9.10
C ASP A 4 4.22 -21.24 -8.41
N LEU A 5 3.00 -21.41 -7.90
CA LEU A 5 2.31 -20.36 -7.15
C LEU A 5 2.91 -20.13 -5.76
N LEU A 6 3.20 -21.21 -5.01
CA LEU A 6 3.81 -21.11 -3.68
C LEU A 6 5.23 -20.53 -3.73
N SER A 7 6.04 -20.93 -4.72
CA SER A 7 7.38 -20.37 -4.90
C SER A 7 7.34 -18.87 -5.24
N ARG A 8 6.41 -18.44 -6.10
CA ARG A 8 6.18 -17.03 -6.43
C ARG A 8 5.69 -16.21 -5.23
N LEU A 9 4.76 -16.75 -4.44
CA LEU A 9 4.29 -16.08 -3.20
C LEU A 9 5.43 -15.93 -2.18
N ARG A 10 6.27 -16.95 -2.02
CA ARG A 10 7.43 -16.89 -1.12
C ARG A 10 8.47 -15.87 -1.57
N LEU A 11 8.77 -15.83 -2.87
CA LEU A 11 9.67 -14.86 -3.47
C LEU A 11 9.09 -13.43 -3.35
N GLY A 12 7.79 -13.26 -3.56
CA GLY A 12 7.08 -12.01 -3.25
C GLY A 12 7.21 -11.61 -1.78
N GLY A 13 7.07 -12.57 -0.86
CA GLY A 13 7.27 -12.36 0.58
C GLY A 13 8.63 -11.78 0.93
N TRP A 14 9.71 -12.23 0.26
CA TRP A 14 11.05 -11.64 0.44
C TRP A 14 11.12 -10.20 -0.02
N TYR A 15 10.52 -9.85 -1.16
CA TYR A 15 10.45 -8.45 -1.60
C TYR A 15 9.66 -7.60 -0.61
N TYR A 16 8.57 -8.11 -0.05
CA TYR A 16 7.76 -7.38 0.93
C TYR A 16 8.49 -7.19 2.25
N LEU A 17 9.27 -8.19 2.71
CA LEU A 17 10.16 -8.04 3.87
C LEU A 17 11.17 -6.92 3.64
N LEU A 18 11.85 -6.92 2.49
CA LEU A 18 12.83 -5.88 2.15
C LEU A 18 12.17 -4.51 2.04
N GLY A 19 11.03 -4.41 1.36
CA GLY A 19 10.27 -3.16 1.24
C GLY A 19 9.80 -2.63 2.59
N ALA A 20 9.28 -3.49 3.45
CA ALA A 20 8.86 -3.13 4.81
C ALA A 20 10.04 -2.67 5.67
N LEU A 21 11.18 -3.37 5.62
CA LEU A 21 12.39 -2.97 6.35
C LEU A 21 12.92 -1.62 5.86
N LEU A 22 12.85 -1.36 4.55
CA LEU A 22 13.20 -0.04 4.01
C LEU A 22 12.25 1.04 4.52
N LEU A 23 10.94 0.80 4.56
CA LEU A 23 9.97 1.79 5.10
C LEU A 23 10.12 2.01 6.61
N LEU A 24 10.37 0.95 7.39
CA LEU A 24 10.41 1.01 8.84
C LEU A 24 11.74 1.49 9.40
N LEU A 25 12.84 1.06 8.79
CA LEU A 25 14.18 1.30 9.31
C LEU A 25 15.00 2.13 8.32
N GLY A 26 15.02 1.75 7.05
CA GLY A 26 15.85 2.41 6.04
C GLY A 26 15.57 3.91 5.93
N VAL A 27 14.34 4.27 5.59
CA VAL A 27 13.91 5.67 5.37
C VAL A 27 14.04 6.49 6.66
N PRO A 28 13.52 6.04 7.82
CA PRO A 28 13.62 6.81 9.05
C PRO A 28 15.07 6.97 9.54
N PHE A 29 15.89 5.91 9.48
CA PHE A 29 17.30 6.04 9.88
C PHE A 29 18.10 6.92 8.94
N TYR A 30 17.85 6.84 7.62
CA TYR A 30 18.51 7.75 6.68
C TYR A 30 18.13 9.20 6.97
N GLN A 31 16.85 9.47 7.25
CA GLN A 31 16.40 10.80 7.62
C GLN A 31 17.04 11.28 8.93
N LEU A 32 17.09 10.43 9.96
CA LEU A 32 17.65 10.79 11.27
C LEU A 32 19.17 10.97 11.24
N LEU A 33 19.91 10.10 10.55
CA LEU A 33 21.37 10.04 10.62
C LEU A 33 22.06 10.87 9.53
N VAL A 34 21.41 11.11 8.40
CA VAL A 34 22.01 11.81 7.25
C VAL A 34 21.33 13.15 7.01
N LEU A 35 19.99 13.18 6.91
CA LEU A 35 19.28 14.40 6.52
C LEU A 35 19.13 15.41 7.66
N ASN A 36 18.82 14.94 8.88
CA ASN A 36 18.59 15.82 10.02
C ASN A 36 19.84 16.59 10.48
N PRO A 37 21.05 15.99 10.51
CA PRO A 37 22.28 16.75 10.77
C PRO A 37 22.53 17.86 9.74
N LEU A 38 21.95 17.74 8.54
CA LEU A 38 22.01 18.75 7.48
C LEU A 38 20.83 19.75 7.54
N ASN A 39 20.08 19.80 8.65
CA ASN A 39 18.93 20.69 8.88
C ASN A 39 17.72 20.46 7.96
N TYR A 40 17.57 19.28 7.36
CA TYR A 40 16.46 18.97 6.45
C TYR A 40 15.07 19.23 7.06
N THR A 41 14.81 18.71 8.28
CA THR A 41 13.52 18.87 8.96
C THR A 41 13.22 20.33 9.32
N ALA A 42 14.24 21.11 9.69
CA ALA A 42 14.07 22.54 9.98
C ALA A 42 13.70 23.35 8.73
N ILE A 43 14.18 22.94 7.56
CA ILE A 43 13.89 23.61 6.28
C ILE A 43 12.50 23.25 5.78
N LEU A 44 12.07 22.00 5.96
CA LEU A 44 10.72 21.54 5.64
C LEU A 44 9.64 22.16 6.54
N SER A 45 9.94 22.39 7.82
CA SER A 45 8.99 22.92 8.80
C SER A 45 8.97 24.45 8.88
N ASN A 46 9.68 25.14 7.98
CA ASN A 46 9.77 26.59 8.03
C ASN A 46 8.44 27.24 7.56
N PRO A 47 7.70 27.95 8.43
CA PRO A 47 6.39 28.50 8.11
C PRO A 47 6.44 29.80 7.28
N GLY A 48 7.62 30.25 6.83
CA GLY A 48 7.79 31.52 6.13
C GLY A 48 7.45 31.49 4.62
N GLY A 49 7.10 32.65 4.07
CA GLY A 49 6.80 32.81 2.63
C GLY A 49 7.94 32.43 1.67
N ASN A 50 9.18 32.32 2.16
CA ASN A 50 10.36 31.89 1.40
C ASN A 50 10.72 30.39 1.57
N HIS A 51 9.83 29.57 2.15
CA HIS A 51 10.13 28.15 2.42
C HIS A 51 10.58 27.38 1.16
N PHE A 52 9.95 27.60 0.00
CA PHE A 52 10.35 26.95 -1.25
C PHE A 52 11.75 27.36 -1.72
N ALA A 53 12.13 28.63 -1.56
CA ALA A 53 13.47 29.10 -1.93
C ALA A 53 14.55 28.47 -1.04
N LEU A 54 14.30 28.39 0.28
CA LEU A 54 15.19 27.72 1.22
C LEU A 54 15.29 26.21 0.95
N TYR A 55 14.16 25.57 0.65
CA TYR A 55 14.10 24.16 0.31
C TYR A 55 14.91 23.85 -0.96
N LEU A 56 14.74 24.64 -2.03
CA LEU A 56 15.48 24.44 -3.27
C LEU A 56 16.97 24.74 -3.13
N ALA A 57 17.34 25.78 -2.38
CA ALA A 57 18.73 26.08 -2.07
C ALA A 57 19.40 24.92 -1.31
N TRP A 58 18.68 24.33 -0.35
CA TRP A 58 19.17 23.15 0.37
C TRP A 58 19.37 21.95 -0.56
N ILE A 59 18.43 21.68 -1.47
CA ILE A 59 18.55 20.59 -2.44
C ILE A 59 19.73 20.83 -3.39
N SER A 60 19.98 22.08 -3.79
CA SER A 60 21.15 22.43 -4.61
C SER A 60 22.47 22.11 -3.89
N ASN A 61 22.53 22.30 -2.56
CA ASN A 61 23.72 22.03 -1.77
C ASN A 61 23.88 20.55 -1.40
N TYR A 62 22.78 19.82 -1.23
CA TYR A 62 22.74 18.42 -0.76
C TYR A 62 22.00 17.50 -1.74
N THR A 63 22.28 17.66 -3.03
CA THR A 63 21.57 16.96 -4.11
C THR A 63 21.68 15.45 -3.99
N LEU A 64 22.87 14.93 -3.66
CA LEU A 64 23.12 13.49 -3.54
C LEU A 64 22.31 12.88 -2.38
N GLN A 65 22.31 13.55 -1.22
CA GLN A 65 21.60 13.10 -0.02
C GLN A 65 20.08 13.09 -0.27
N TYR A 66 19.57 14.13 -0.93
CA TYR A 66 18.18 14.18 -1.36
C TYR A 66 17.83 13.05 -2.33
N MET A 67 18.66 12.82 -3.36
CA MET A 67 18.42 11.78 -4.36
C MET A 67 18.44 10.38 -3.73
N LEU A 68 19.40 10.08 -2.87
CA LEU A 68 19.49 8.80 -2.17
C LEU A 68 18.26 8.56 -1.29
N TYR A 69 17.80 9.57 -0.54
CA TYR A 69 16.57 9.47 0.24
C TYR A 69 15.35 9.13 -0.64
N ARG A 70 15.21 9.81 -1.79
CA ARG A 70 14.10 9.57 -2.73
C ARG A 70 14.18 8.18 -3.38
N VAL A 71 15.37 7.74 -3.79
CA VAL A 71 15.60 6.40 -4.34
C VAL A 71 15.25 5.33 -3.32
N LEU A 72 15.63 5.51 -2.06
CA LEU A 72 15.31 4.56 -0.99
C LEU A 72 13.79 4.39 -0.82
N LEU A 73 13.06 5.52 -0.81
CA LEU A 73 11.61 5.55 -0.68
C LEU A 73 10.92 4.91 -1.90
N LEU A 74 11.35 5.27 -3.11
CA LEU A 74 10.82 4.71 -4.36
C LEU A 74 11.11 3.21 -4.48
N ALA A 75 12.30 2.76 -4.08
CA ALA A 75 12.66 1.35 -4.05
C ALA A 75 11.77 0.57 -3.07
N ALA A 76 11.50 1.14 -1.90
CA ALA A 76 10.61 0.54 -0.91
C ALA A 76 9.21 0.29 -1.50
N PHE A 77 8.65 1.25 -2.23
CA PHE A 77 7.36 1.10 -2.92
C PHE A 77 7.41 0.17 -4.15
N ALA A 78 8.49 0.20 -4.92
CA ALA A 78 8.67 -0.67 -6.08
C ALA A 78 8.67 -2.15 -5.69
N LEU A 79 9.25 -2.50 -4.54
CA LEU A 79 9.23 -3.86 -4.01
C LEU A 79 7.82 -4.34 -3.62
N LEU A 80 6.87 -3.42 -3.44
CA LEU A 80 5.48 -3.70 -3.09
C LEU A 80 4.55 -3.78 -4.32
N LEU A 81 5.07 -3.60 -5.54
CA LEU A 81 4.25 -3.50 -6.75
C LEU A 81 3.32 -4.72 -6.96
N THR A 82 3.80 -5.91 -6.58
CA THR A 82 3.05 -7.16 -6.73
C THR A 82 2.14 -7.49 -5.54
N LEU A 83 2.25 -6.74 -4.43
CA LEU A 83 1.54 -7.00 -3.18
C LEU A 83 0.02 -7.08 -3.34
N PRO A 84 -0.65 -6.14 -4.03
CA PRO A 84 -2.11 -6.16 -4.14
C PRO A 84 -2.63 -7.43 -4.83
N PHE A 85 -1.96 -7.87 -5.89
CA PHE A 85 -2.36 -9.08 -6.62
C PHE A 85 -2.00 -10.37 -5.89
N ASN A 86 -0.91 -10.38 -5.12
CA ASN A 86 -0.59 -11.54 -4.30
C ASN A 86 -1.57 -11.69 -3.14
N LEU A 87 -1.98 -10.60 -2.48
CA LEU A 87 -3.07 -10.62 -1.49
C LEU A 87 -4.39 -11.10 -2.09
N PHE A 88 -4.76 -10.56 -3.26
CA PHE A 88 -5.94 -11.01 -3.99
C PHE A 88 -5.93 -12.52 -4.23
N ARG A 89 -4.82 -13.06 -4.73
CA ARG A 89 -4.68 -14.50 -4.99
C ARG A 89 -4.82 -15.35 -3.73
N ILE A 90 -4.25 -14.91 -2.60
CA ILE A 90 -4.35 -15.63 -1.33
C ILE A 90 -5.80 -15.65 -0.86
N ILE A 91 -6.48 -14.50 -0.90
CA ILE A 91 -7.88 -14.37 -0.46
C ILE A 91 -8.81 -15.22 -1.33
N VAL A 92 -8.65 -15.15 -2.65
CA VAL A 92 -9.45 -15.97 -3.59
C VAL A 92 -9.16 -17.46 -3.43
N ALA A 93 -7.89 -17.84 -3.21
CA ALA A 93 -7.55 -19.24 -3.00
C ALA A 93 -8.23 -19.80 -1.73
N GLN A 94 -8.27 -19.03 -0.65
CA GLN A 94 -8.98 -19.43 0.57
C GLN A 94 -10.50 -19.47 0.37
N GLU A 95 -11.06 -18.55 -0.42
CA GLU A 95 -12.49 -18.57 -0.74
C GLU A 95 -12.88 -19.78 -1.59
N ILE A 96 -12.01 -20.24 -2.50
CA ILE A 96 -12.27 -21.46 -3.29
C ILE A 96 -12.24 -22.71 -2.41
N VAL A 97 -11.29 -22.79 -1.45
CA VAL A 97 -11.20 -23.93 -0.53
C VAL A 97 -12.46 -24.03 0.35
N ASP A 98 -12.98 -22.91 0.87
CA ASP A 98 -14.27 -22.86 1.60
C ASP A 98 -15.43 -23.44 0.78
N GLN A 99 -15.50 -23.08 -0.50
CA GLN A 99 -16.57 -23.53 -1.38
C GLN A 99 -16.47 -25.03 -1.66
N GLN A 100 -15.26 -25.59 -1.67
CA GLN A 100 -15.05 -27.03 -1.81
C GLN A 100 -15.38 -27.76 -0.52
N GLU A 101 -14.89 -27.29 0.63
CA GLU A 101 -15.18 -27.91 1.93
C GLU A 101 -16.69 -27.96 2.22
N ARG A 102 -17.45 -26.90 1.89
CA ARG A 102 -18.92 -26.93 2.05
C ARG A 102 -19.63 -27.85 1.07
N ALA A 103 -19.18 -27.90 -0.18
CA ALA A 103 -19.76 -28.83 -1.15
C ALA A 103 -19.48 -30.28 -0.74
N ASP A 104 -18.28 -30.57 -0.21
CA ASP A 104 -17.91 -31.89 0.29
C ASP A 104 -18.70 -32.24 1.57
N GLU A 105 -18.93 -31.28 2.48
CA GLU A 105 -19.79 -31.46 3.67
C GLU A 105 -21.26 -31.72 3.27
N GLU A 106 -21.81 -30.98 2.31
CA GLU A 106 -23.16 -31.17 1.76
C GLU A 106 -23.31 -32.54 1.05
N GLU A 107 -22.25 -33.03 0.38
CA GLU A 107 -22.22 -34.36 -0.24
C GLU A 107 -22.07 -35.51 0.79
N GLU A 108 -21.31 -35.29 1.89
CA GLU A 108 -21.10 -36.29 2.94
C GLU A 108 -22.28 -36.43 3.91
N GLU A 109 -23.05 -35.37 4.15
CA GLU A 109 -24.23 -35.40 5.04
C GLU A 109 -25.47 -36.04 4.39
N GLY A 110 -25.45 -36.35 3.09
CA GLY A 110 -26.49 -37.14 2.45
C GLY A 110 -27.89 -36.52 2.55
N GLU A 111 -27.98 -35.19 2.62
CA GLU A 111 -29.24 -34.48 2.62
C GLU A 111 -29.80 -34.44 1.20
N ALA A 112 -30.64 -35.43 0.90
CA ALA A 112 -31.69 -35.27 -0.09
C ALA A 112 -32.73 -34.28 0.46
N GLU A 113 -32.43 -32.98 0.42
CA GLU A 113 -33.47 -31.94 0.51
C GLU A 113 -33.76 -31.42 -0.90
N GLU A 114 -34.81 -31.99 -1.49
CA GLU A 114 -35.67 -31.29 -2.43
C GLU A 114 -36.22 -30.04 -1.70
N ASP A 115 -35.62 -28.86 -1.90
CA ASP A 115 -36.28 -27.53 -1.95
C ASP A 115 -35.29 -26.37 -1.67
N GLU A 116 -34.47 -26.00 -2.68
CA GLU A 116 -34.05 -24.60 -2.89
C GLU A 116 -34.01 -24.30 -4.40
N GLU A 117 -35.11 -24.56 -5.10
CA GLU A 117 -35.42 -23.85 -6.36
C GLU A 117 -35.98 -22.45 -6.05
N GLU A 118 -35.22 -21.56 -5.41
CA GLU A 118 -35.56 -20.12 -5.46
C GLU A 118 -34.32 -19.24 -5.68
N GLN A 119 -34.28 -18.67 -6.90
CA GLN A 119 -33.48 -17.55 -7.39
C GLN A 119 -32.07 -17.86 -7.94
N MET A 120 -32.00 -18.82 -8.87
CA MET A 120 -31.11 -18.62 -10.02
C MET A 120 -31.73 -17.56 -10.94
N ASP A 121 -31.21 -16.34 -10.87
CA ASP A 121 -31.50 -15.32 -11.88
C ASP A 121 -31.03 -15.86 -13.25
N SER A 122 -31.75 -15.50 -14.32
CA SER A 122 -31.67 -16.10 -15.67
C SER A 122 -30.31 -16.05 -16.40
N ASP A 123 -29.25 -15.63 -15.70
CA ASP A 123 -27.89 -15.44 -16.19
C ASP A 123 -26.87 -16.43 -15.58
N GLY A 124 -27.33 -17.45 -14.84
CA GLY A 124 -26.46 -18.51 -14.31
C GLY A 124 -25.43 -18.05 -13.27
N MET A 125 -25.65 -16.87 -12.68
CA MET A 125 -24.78 -16.29 -11.67
C MET A 125 -25.56 -16.09 -10.36
N PRO A 126 -25.03 -16.51 -9.20
CA PRO A 126 -25.74 -16.36 -7.94
C PRO A 126 -26.03 -14.87 -7.63
N PRO A 127 -27.16 -14.55 -6.95
CA PRO A 127 -27.65 -13.18 -6.75
C PRO A 127 -26.69 -12.23 -6.00
N TYR A 128 -25.59 -12.76 -5.46
CA TYR A 128 -24.56 -12.01 -4.72
C TYR A 128 -23.12 -12.24 -5.20
N ALA A 129 -22.88 -12.67 -6.45
CA ALA A 129 -21.53 -12.94 -6.98
C ALA A 129 -20.51 -11.78 -6.78
N TRP A 130 -20.99 -10.53 -6.78
CA TRP A 130 -20.23 -9.31 -6.51
C TRP A 130 -19.81 -9.08 -5.04
N ARG A 131 -20.47 -9.67 -4.04
CA ARG A 131 -20.31 -9.34 -2.60
C ARG A 131 -19.01 -9.80 -1.93
N GLY A 132 -18.07 -10.39 -2.68
CA GLY A 132 -16.74 -10.81 -2.19
C GLY A 132 -15.65 -10.65 -3.25
N LYS A 133 -15.79 -11.36 -4.38
CA LYS A 133 -14.81 -11.34 -5.49
C LYS A 133 -14.66 -9.95 -6.12
N GLY A 134 -15.76 -9.21 -6.29
CA GLY A 134 -15.74 -7.85 -6.85
C GLY A 134 -14.92 -6.87 -6.01
N PHE A 135 -15.11 -6.87 -4.69
CA PHE A 135 -14.32 -6.03 -3.78
C PHE A 135 -12.85 -6.41 -3.76
N ALA A 136 -12.52 -7.71 -3.84
CA ALA A 136 -11.13 -8.17 -3.90
C ALA A 136 -10.43 -7.69 -5.18
N VAL A 137 -11.13 -7.71 -6.33
CA VAL A 137 -10.61 -7.18 -7.60
C VAL A 137 -10.40 -5.67 -7.53
N ILE A 138 -11.38 -4.91 -7.02
CA ILE A 138 -11.26 -3.46 -6.82
C ILE A 138 -10.08 -3.15 -5.89
N ALA A 139 -9.93 -3.90 -4.80
CA ALA A 139 -8.82 -3.75 -3.87
C ALA A 139 -7.46 -3.98 -4.55
N ALA A 140 -7.34 -5.00 -5.39
CA ALA A 140 -6.11 -5.32 -6.12
C ALA A 140 -5.72 -4.19 -7.10
N TRP A 141 -6.69 -3.73 -7.89
CA TRP A 141 -6.46 -2.65 -8.86
C TRP A 141 -6.21 -1.31 -8.20
N ALA A 142 -6.98 -0.96 -7.16
CA ALA A 142 -6.74 0.26 -6.37
C ALA A 142 -5.35 0.23 -5.75
N GLY A 143 -4.93 -0.91 -5.19
CA GLY A 143 -3.60 -1.08 -4.62
C GLY A 143 -2.50 -0.88 -5.66
N LEU A 144 -2.62 -1.53 -6.83
CA LEU A 144 -1.62 -1.41 -7.90
C LEU A 144 -1.56 0.04 -8.42
N ALA A 145 -2.72 0.62 -8.74
CA ALA A 145 -2.81 2.00 -9.20
C ALA A 145 -2.25 2.97 -8.17
N GLY A 146 -2.49 2.72 -6.87
CA GLY A 146 -1.94 3.51 -5.77
C GLY A 146 -0.42 3.46 -5.69
N VAL A 147 0.18 2.27 -5.76
CA VAL A 147 1.66 2.11 -5.79
C VAL A 147 2.25 2.80 -7.02
N VAL A 148 1.65 2.60 -8.21
CA VAL A 148 2.13 3.21 -9.45
C VAL A 148 2.01 4.74 -9.41
N ALA A 149 0.88 5.28 -8.97
CA ALA A 149 0.67 6.71 -8.82
C ALA A 149 1.66 7.32 -7.81
N TYR A 150 1.94 6.61 -6.71
CA TYR A 150 2.96 7.01 -5.75
C TYR A 150 4.35 7.10 -6.40
N ILE A 151 4.79 6.02 -7.06
CA ILE A 151 6.12 5.95 -7.70
C ILE A 151 6.27 7.02 -8.78
N LEU A 152 5.27 7.19 -9.64
CA LEU A 152 5.30 8.19 -10.71
C LEU A 152 5.25 9.61 -10.15
N GLY A 153 4.34 9.90 -9.22
CA GLY A 153 4.22 11.23 -8.63
C GLY A 153 5.48 11.64 -7.87
N ALA A 154 6.02 10.74 -7.03
CA ALA A 154 7.24 11.01 -6.28
C ALA A 154 8.49 11.03 -7.17
N GLY A 155 8.57 10.14 -8.18
CA GLY A 155 9.70 10.06 -9.11
C GLY A 155 9.78 11.27 -10.03
N VAL A 156 8.70 11.60 -10.73
CA VAL A 156 8.62 12.78 -11.61
C VAL A 156 8.81 14.06 -10.80
N GLY A 157 8.19 14.16 -9.62
CA GLY A 157 8.37 15.30 -8.73
C GLY A 157 9.82 15.46 -8.26
N THR A 158 10.51 14.36 -7.96
CA THR A 158 11.94 14.38 -7.61
C THR A 158 12.79 14.92 -8.75
N LEU A 159 12.57 14.44 -9.98
CA LEU A 159 13.30 14.91 -11.16
C LEU A 159 13.06 16.39 -11.43
N TYR A 160 11.81 16.84 -11.33
CA TYR A 160 11.46 18.25 -11.48
C TYR A 160 12.16 19.14 -10.46
N ILE A 161 12.10 18.76 -9.18
CA ILE A 161 12.74 19.51 -8.09
C ILE A 161 14.26 19.59 -8.27
N LEU A 162 14.90 18.50 -8.72
CA LEU A 162 16.35 18.46 -8.99
C LEU A 162 16.78 19.40 -10.12
N VAL A 163 15.92 19.61 -11.12
CA VAL A 163 16.19 20.56 -12.21
C VAL A 163 15.97 22.00 -11.72
N VAL A 164 14.84 22.25 -11.05
CA VAL A 164 14.48 23.58 -10.58
C VAL A 164 15.40 24.07 -9.46
N SER A 165 15.96 23.19 -8.64
CA SER A 165 16.87 23.59 -7.54
C SER A 165 18.11 24.32 -8.04
N LYS A 166 18.48 24.17 -9.31
CA LYS A 166 19.61 24.87 -9.94
C LYS A 166 19.23 26.16 -10.65
N SER A 167 17.94 26.48 -10.71
CA SER A 167 17.41 27.61 -11.46
C SER A 167 17.21 28.82 -10.55
N THR A 168 17.77 29.97 -10.94
CA THR A 168 17.49 31.27 -10.31
C THR A 168 17.16 32.28 -11.41
N PRO A 169 16.00 32.98 -11.34
CA PRO A 169 14.97 32.97 -10.30
C PRO A 169 14.06 31.73 -10.30
N LEU A 170 13.23 31.59 -9.25
CA LEU A 170 12.25 30.51 -9.12
C LEU A 170 11.22 30.54 -10.27
N PRO A 171 10.97 29.43 -10.97
CA PRO A 171 9.92 29.37 -11.98
C PRO A 171 8.53 29.69 -11.41
N GLY A 172 7.75 30.52 -12.10
CA GLY A 172 6.42 30.94 -11.63
C GLY A 172 5.39 29.80 -11.51
N ASN A 173 5.63 28.66 -12.16
CA ASN A 173 4.80 27.46 -12.08
C ASN A 173 5.25 26.46 -11.00
N PHE A 174 6.28 26.79 -10.20
CA PHE A 174 6.88 25.85 -9.25
C PHE A 174 5.88 25.33 -8.21
N THR A 175 5.17 26.24 -7.53
CA THR A 175 4.20 25.86 -6.49
C THR A 175 3.08 24.99 -7.05
N THR A 176 2.56 25.31 -8.23
CA THR A 176 1.51 24.54 -8.89
C THR A 176 1.97 23.11 -9.19
N LEU A 177 3.14 22.96 -9.81
CA LEU A 177 3.68 21.63 -10.15
C LEU A 177 4.06 20.84 -8.90
N TYR A 178 4.68 21.47 -7.91
CA TYR A 178 4.99 20.83 -6.63
C TYR A 178 3.73 20.28 -5.94
N ASN A 179 2.65 21.07 -5.91
CA ASN A 179 1.38 20.65 -5.33
C ASN A 179 0.75 19.50 -6.13
N ILE A 180 0.80 19.52 -7.47
CA ILE A 180 0.33 18.41 -8.32
C ILE A 180 1.08 17.11 -7.98
N PHE A 181 2.41 17.16 -7.86
CA PHE A 181 3.21 15.97 -7.52
C PHE A 181 2.94 15.47 -6.10
N SER A 182 2.74 16.38 -5.16
CA SER A 182 2.38 16.04 -3.78
C SER A 182 0.99 15.39 -3.70
N LEU A 183 -0.01 15.95 -4.38
CA LEU A 183 -1.36 15.38 -4.46
C LEU A 183 -1.35 14.02 -5.18
N THR A 184 -0.57 13.88 -6.25
CA THR A 184 -0.50 12.61 -7.00
C THR A 184 0.10 11.50 -6.14
N SER A 185 1.21 11.77 -5.46
CA SER A 185 1.88 10.74 -4.64
C SER A 185 1.16 10.50 -3.32
N ASN A 186 0.90 11.56 -2.53
CA ASN A 186 0.43 11.42 -1.17
C ASN A 186 -1.10 11.39 -1.02
N THR A 187 -1.87 11.97 -1.96
CA THR A 187 -3.33 11.92 -1.89
C THR A 187 -3.87 10.78 -2.75
N LEU A 188 -3.58 10.78 -4.06
CA LEU A 188 -4.06 9.73 -4.96
C LEU A 188 -3.36 8.39 -4.67
N GLY A 189 -2.03 8.37 -4.64
CA GLY A 189 -1.27 7.14 -4.40
C GLY A 189 -1.59 6.47 -3.06
N ILE A 190 -1.38 7.20 -1.96
CA ILE A 190 -1.66 6.68 -0.61
C ILE A 190 -3.17 6.47 -0.39
N GLY A 191 -4.05 7.32 -0.92
CA GLY A 191 -5.50 7.15 -0.78
C GLY A 191 -6.01 5.88 -1.46
N LEU A 192 -5.52 5.56 -2.67
CA LEU A 192 -5.84 4.32 -3.35
C LEU A 192 -5.27 3.09 -2.63
N LEU A 193 -4.07 3.20 -2.05
CA LEU A 193 -3.52 2.18 -1.16
C LEU A 193 -4.40 2.00 0.09
N ALA A 194 -4.90 3.08 0.69
CA ALA A 194 -5.79 3.02 1.84
C ALA A 194 -7.09 2.26 1.52
N LEU A 195 -7.69 2.52 0.34
CA LEU A 195 -8.84 1.77 -0.15
C LEU A 195 -8.53 0.29 -0.35
N SER A 196 -7.37 -0.02 -0.93
CA SER A 196 -6.89 -1.40 -1.09
C SER A 196 -6.80 -2.11 0.26
N THR A 197 -6.15 -1.48 1.26
CA THR A 197 -6.02 -2.03 2.61
C THR A 197 -7.35 -2.15 3.33
N LEU A 198 -8.28 -1.22 3.10
CA LEU A 198 -9.62 -1.25 3.69
C LEU A 198 -10.39 -2.46 3.18
N PHE A 199 -10.45 -2.65 1.87
CA PHE A 199 -11.20 -3.76 1.28
C PHE A 199 -10.58 -5.11 1.61
N PHE A 200 -9.25 -5.25 1.52
CA PHE A 200 -8.58 -6.49 1.95
C PHE A 200 -8.79 -6.77 3.45
N GLY A 201 -8.66 -5.76 4.30
CA GLY A 201 -8.92 -5.87 5.73
C GLY A 201 -10.35 -6.30 6.05
N ALA A 202 -11.33 -5.66 5.41
CA ALA A 202 -12.75 -5.97 5.60
C ALA A 202 -13.10 -7.40 5.14
N LEU A 203 -12.55 -7.84 4.00
CA LEU A 203 -12.76 -9.20 3.48
C LEU A 203 -12.19 -10.26 4.44
N ILE A 204 -10.96 -10.05 4.92
CA ILE A 204 -10.31 -10.95 5.88
C ILE A 204 -11.05 -10.94 7.22
N ALA A 205 -11.42 -9.78 7.76
CA ALA A 205 -12.11 -9.68 9.04
C ALA A 205 -13.52 -10.30 9.02
N ARG A 206 -14.27 -10.13 7.93
CA ARG A 206 -15.61 -10.72 7.76
C ARG A 206 -15.58 -12.24 7.71
N ARG A 207 -14.61 -12.80 6.98
CA ARG A 207 -14.47 -14.26 6.76
C ARG A 207 -13.62 -14.94 7.85
N GLY A 208 -12.90 -14.16 8.65
CA GLY A 208 -11.83 -14.63 9.52
C GLY A 208 -12.24 -15.60 10.61
N ARG A 209 -13.48 -15.54 11.12
CA ARG A 209 -13.92 -16.43 12.21
C ARG A 209 -14.10 -17.89 11.79
N ASN A 210 -14.40 -18.14 10.52
CA ASN A 210 -14.70 -19.50 10.02
C ASN A 210 -13.59 -20.02 9.10
N LEU A 211 -12.83 -19.13 8.43
CA LEU A 211 -11.94 -19.53 7.34
C LEU A 211 -10.45 -19.37 7.59
N TRP A 212 -10.07 -18.49 8.51
CA TRP A 212 -8.68 -18.10 8.63
C TRP A 212 -8.13 -18.45 10.00
N PRO A 213 -6.86 -18.89 10.09
CA PRO A 213 -6.18 -19.00 11.38
C PRO A 213 -6.24 -17.67 12.14
N THR A 214 -6.38 -17.71 13.47
CA THR A 214 -6.50 -16.52 14.34
C THR A 214 -5.51 -15.38 14.02
N PRO A 215 -4.23 -15.63 13.66
CA PRO A 215 -3.30 -14.56 13.26
C PRO A 215 -3.75 -13.72 12.06
N TRP A 216 -4.49 -14.30 11.11
CA TRP A 216 -5.00 -13.58 9.93
C TRP A 216 -6.18 -12.67 10.27
N ILE A 217 -6.97 -13.00 11.29
CA ILE A 217 -8.04 -12.13 11.78
C ILE A 217 -7.43 -10.82 12.31
N PHE A 218 -6.40 -10.92 13.14
CA PHE A 218 -5.67 -9.76 13.65
C PHE A 218 -4.99 -8.98 12.52
N PHE A 219 -4.44 -9.67 11.52
CA PHE A 219 -3.91 -9.04 10.32
C PHE A 219 -4.96 -8.24 9.55
N GLY A 220 -6.20 -8.74 9.45
CA GLY A 220 -7.34 -8.02 8.86
C GLY A 220 -7.73 -6.76 9.63
N TYR A 221 -7.82 -6.84 10.96
CA TYR A 221 -8.07 -5.65 11.79
C TYR A 221 -6.95 -4.62 11.72
N MET A 222 -5.69 -5.07 11.67
CA MET A 222 -4.55 -4.19 11.44
C MET A 222 -4.64 -3.49 10.09
N ALA A 223 -5.06 -4.20 9.03
CA ALA A 223 -5.29 -3.59 7.72
C ALA A 223 -6.34 -2.45 7.77
N LEU A 224 -7.41 -2.61 8.56
CA LEU A 224 -8.42 -1.56 8.76
C LEU A 224 -7.84 -0.35 9.51
N ALA A 225 -7.05 -0.57 10.56
CA ALA A 225 -6.36 0.51 11.26
C ALA A 225 -5.36 1.25 10.35
N THR A 226 -4.60 0.50 9.55
CA THR A 226 -3.71 1.04 8.51
C THR A 226 -4.48 1.86 7.50
N ALA A 227 -5.61 1.38 7.01
CA ALA A 227 -6.47 2.10 6.08
C ALA A 227 -6.96 3.44 6.65
N ALA A 228 -7.35 3.47 7.92
CA ALA A 228 -7.80 4.69 8.59
C ALA A 228 -6.68 5.74 8.66
N LEU A 229 -5.46 5.35 9.05
CA LEU A 229 -4.32 6.27 9.10
C LEU A 229 -3.88 6.75 7.71
N LEU A 230 -3.82 5.84 6.73
CA LEU A 230 -3.48 6.21 5.35
C LEU A 230 -4.52 7.17 4.74
N SER A 231 -5.81 6.94 5.02
CA SER A 231 -6.89 7.83 4.58
C SER A 231 -6.79 9.20 5.25
N GLY A 232 -6.61 9.24 6.57
CA GLY A 232 -6.42 10.49 7.31
C GLY A 232 -5.20 11.27 6.83
N SER A 233 -4.10 10.57 6.53
CA SER A 233 -2.91 11.16 5.91
C SER A 233 -3.18 11.74 4.53
N ALA A 234 -3.87 11.00 3.65
CA ALA A 234 -4.19 11.45 2.29
C ALA A 234 -5.07 12.70 2.29
N VAL A 235 -6.06 12.76 3.18
CA VAL A 235 -6.93 13.92 3.38
C VAL A 235 -6.17 15.11 3.96
N ALA A 236 -5.28 14.88 4.94
CA ALA A 236 -4.46 15.95 5.51
C ALA A 236 -3.59 16.62 4.44
N VAL A 237 -2.95 15.84 3.57
CA VAL A 237 -2.16 16.41 2.45
C VAL A 237 -3.04 17.09 1.41
N ALA A 238 -4.26 16.61 1.18
CA ALA A 238 -5.21 17.27 0.29
C ALA A 238 -5.65 18.65 0.82
N GLY A 239 -5.76 18.79 2.15
CA GLY A 239 -6.14 20.04 2.82
C GLY A 239 -5.05 21.10 2.82
N SER A 240 -3.78 20.70 2.96
CA SER A 240 -2.63 21.60 2.81
C SER A 240 -1.53 21.00 1.92
N PRO A 241 -1.73 21.05 0.58
CA PRO A 241 -0.77 20.49 -0.36
C PRO A 241 0.56 21.24 -0.26
N GLY A 242 1.61 20.52 0.14
CA GLY A 242 2.98 21.02 0.18
C GLY A 242 3.57 21.17 1.58
N GLU A 243 2.73 21.09 2.61
CA GLU A 243 3.17 20.94 3.99
C GLU A 243 3.36 19.46 4.34
N GLN A 244 4.25 19.19 5.30
CA GLN A 244 4.41 17.84 5.83
C GLN A 244 3.24 17.54 6.78
N ALA A 245 2.31 16.68 6.36
CA ALA A 245 1.23 16.24 7.22
C ALA A 245 1.77 15.45 8.43
N THR A 246 1.26 15.74 9.62
CA THR A 246 1.67 15.07 10.88
C THR A 246 1.35 13.57 10.87
N LEU A 247 0.28 13.17 10.18
CA LEU A 247 -0.19 11.79 10.07
C LEU A 247 0.58 10.94 9.06
N THR A 248 1.36 11.54 8.15
CA THR A 248 2.05 10.78 7.09
C THR A 248 3.04 9.78 7.67
N THR A 249 3.88 10.20 8.62
CA THR A 249 4.90 9.35 9.25
C THR A 249 4.28 8.15 9.99
N PRO A 250 3.33 8.32 10.94
CA PRO A 250 2.73 7.17 11.61
C PRO A 250 1.94 6.26 10.66
N ALA A 251 1.33 6.80 9.60
CA ALA A 251 0.65 6.01 8.58
C ALA A 251 1.62 5.09 7.82
N PHE A 252 2.77 5.61 7.37
CA PHE A 252 3.79 4.79 6.71
C PHE A 252 4.41 3.75 7.64
N LEU A 253 4.62 4.07 8.91
CA LEU A 253 5.14 3.10 9.89
C LEU A 253 4.14 1.96 10.12
N LEU A 254 2.87 2.27 10.33
CA LEU A 254 1.85 1.24 10.51
C LEU A 254 1.67 0.38 9.25
N PHE A 255 1.70 1.00 8.08
CA PHE A 255 1.69 0.29 6.80
C PHE A 255 2.91 -0.61 6.63
N GLY A 256 4.11 -0.13 6.97
CA GLY A 256 5.34 -0.91 6.97
C GLY A 256 5.26 -2.12 7.90
N LEU A 257 4.72 -1.96 9.11
CA LEU A 257 4.52 -3.06 10.06
C LEU A 257 3.53 -4.10 9.53
N TRP A 258 2.44 -3.63 8.93
CA TRP A 258 1.43 -4.51 8.31
C TRP A 258 2.03 -5.34 7.16
N ILE A 259 2.82 -4.70 6.28
CA ILE A 259 3.54 -5.40 5.21
C ILE A 259 4.58 -6.36 5.78
N LEU A 260 5.32 -5.97 6.82
CA LEU A 260 6.31 -6.82 7.46
C LEU A 260 5.66 -8.12 7.95
N TRP A 261 4.50 -8.00 8.61
CA TRP A 261 3.73 -9.16 9.05
C TRP A 261 3.36 -10.05 7.86
N LEU A 262 2.81 -9.47 6.78
CA LEU A 262 2.49 -10.24 5.57
C LEU A 262 3.74 -10.96 5.01
N GLY A 263 4.87 -10.26 4.90
CA GLY A 263 6.12 -10.82 4.41
C GLY A 263 6.60 -12.02 5.25
N ILE A 264 6.49 -11.93 6.58
CA ILE A 264 6.82 -13.03 7.50
C ILE A 264 5.91 -14.24 7.26
N LEU A 265 4.59 -14.01 7.09
CA LEU A 265 3.64 -15.09 6.80
C LEU A 265 3.98 -15.81 5.50
N LEU A 266 4.29 -15.05 4.44
CA LEU A 266 4.59 -15.61 3.12
C LEU A 266 5.92 -16.35 3.04
N VAL A 267 6.96 -15.86 3.74
CA VAL A 267 8.27 -16.51 3.73
C VAL A 267 8.26 -17.85 4.49
N ARG A 268 7.36 -17.99 5.47
CA ARG A 268 7.14 -19.22 6.24
C ARG A 268 6.40 -20.31 5.47
N LEU A 269 5.82 -20.01 4.31
CA LEU A 269 5.20 -21.02 3.44
C LEU A 269 6.27 -22.04 3.01
N LYS A 270 6.11 -23.30 3.43
CA LYS A 270 6.95 -24.41 2.99
C LYS A 270 6.43 -24.90 1.64
N PRO A 271 7.23 -24.89 0.56
CA PRO A 271 6.86 -25.63 -0.63
C PRO A 271 6.87 -27.12 -0.26
N GLU A 272 5.78 -27.83 -0.56
CA GLU A 272 5.75 -29.29 -0.45
C GLU A 272 6.87 -29.87 -1.32
N LYS A 273 7.66 -30.77 -0.71
CA LYS A 273 8.82 -31.39 -1.37
C LYS A 273 8.38 -32.30 -2.52
#